data_AF-A0A5S3VSU6-F1
#
_entry.id   AF-A0A5S3VSU6-F1
#
_cell.length_a   1.000
_cell.length_b   1.000
_cell.length_c   1.000
_cell.angle_alpha   90.00
_cell.angle_beta   90.00
_cell.angle_gamma   90.00
#
_symmetry.space_group_name_H-M   'P 1'
#
loop_
_entity.id
_entity.type
_entity.pdbx_description
1 polymer ?
#
loop_
_entity_poly.entity_id
_entity_poly.type
_entity_poly.pdbx_seq_one_letter_code
_entity_poly.pdbx_strand_id
1 'polypeptide(L)'
;LSLLNSAPEAQRLARLIELNVIEQVRNVCRTNIVQDAWAREQPLTVHGWVYGLENGRLHDLDAVVRCHQELHSSYKEALHNVALRVRANAQ
;
A
#
# COMPACT_ATOMS: atom_id res chain seq x y z
N LEU A 1 5.82 8.30 9.91
CA LEU A 1 7.04 9.14 9.80
C LEU A 1 8.23 8.55 10.56
N SER A 2 8.07 8.03 11.79
CA SER A 2 9.16 7.32 12.51
C SER A 2 9.80 6.18 11.70
N LEU A 3 8.99 5.43 10.94
CA LEU A 3 9.41 4.35 10.05
C LEU A 3 10.34 4.79 8.90
N LEU A 4 10.19 6.03 8.40
CA LEU A 4 11.07 6.57 7.35
C LEU A 4 12.41 7.00 7.94
N ASN A 5 12.41 7.52 9.17
CA ASN A 5 13.63 7.96 9.83
C ASN A 5 14.59 6.79 10.12
N SER A 6 14.05 5.58 10.34
CA SER A 6 14.85 4.36 10.53
C SER A 6 15.40 3.74 9.25
N ALA A 7 14.98 4.20 8.06
CA ALA A 7 15.50 3.69 6.79
C ALA A 7 16.78 4.43 6.37
N PRO A 8 17.74 3.74 5.71
CA PRO A 8 18.88 4.39 5.05
C PRO A 8 18.42 5.47 4.08
N GLU A 9 19.15 6.59 4.01
CA GLU A 9 18.75 7.77 3.22
C GLU A 9 18.44 7.44 1.76
N ALA A 10 19.29 6.63 1.12
CA ALA A 10 19.13 6.17 -0.26
C ALA A 10 17.81 5.40 -0.50
N GLN A 11 17.20 4.83 0.55
CA GLN A 11 15.97 4.04 0.45
C GLN A 11 14.73 4.80 0.90
N ARG A 12 14.87 5.95 1.57
CA ARG A 12 13.74 6.71 2.13
C ARG A 12 12.71 7.10 1.07
N LEU A 13 13.17 7.48 -0.12
CA LEU A 13 12.29 7.83 -1.24
C LEU A 13 11.43 6.64 -1.68
N ALA A 14 12.03 5.47 -1.88
CA ALA A 14 11.30 4.27 -2.26
C ALA A 14 10.24 3.90 -1.20
N ARG A 15 10.59 3.99 0.09
CA ARG A 15 9.64 3.72 1.18
C ARG A 15 8.53 4.76 1.27
N LEU A 16 8.82 6.02 0.99
CA LEU A 16 7.80 7.07 0.93
C LEU A 16 6.81 6.82 -0.21
N ILE A 17 7.28 6.37 -1.37
CA ILE A 17 6.43 6.00 -2.51
C ILE A 17 5.52 4.83 -2.12
N GLU A 18 6.05 3.77 -1.52
CA GLU A 18 5.24 2.63 -1.05
C GLU A 18 4.15 3.08 -0.07
N LEU A 19 4.50 3.89 0.93
CA LEU A 19 3.55 4.42 1.91
C LEU A 19 2.49 5.33 1.27
N ASN A 20 2.87 6.12 0.27
CA ASN A 20 1.94 6.96 -0.47
C ASN A 20 0.89 6.11 -1.19
N VAL A 21 1.32 5.06 -1.90
CA VAL A 21 0.41 4.14 -2.61
C VAL A 21 -0.55 3.47 -1.63
N ILE A 22 -0.05 2.96 -0.50
CA ILE A 22 -0.90 2.33 0.54
C ILE A 22 -1.97 3.30 1.08
N GLU A 23 -1.59 4.55 1.33
CA GLU A 23 -2.53 5.59 1.77
C GLU A 23 -3.54 5.95 0.67
N GLN A 24 -3.13 5.99 -0.60
CA GLN A 24 -4.05 6.27 -1.70
C GLN A 24 -5.04 5.14 -1.95
N VAL A 25 -4.60 3.87 -1.84
CA VAL A 25 -5.53 2.72 -1.84
C VAL A 25 -6.59 2.92 -0.75
N ARG A 26 -6.17 3.30 0.46
CA ARG A 26 -7.12 3.57 1.56
C ARG A 26 -8.08 4.72 1.24
N ASN A 27 -7.59 5.79 0.64
CA ASN A 27 -8.42 6.94 0.27
C ASN A 27 -9.43 6.58 -0.82
N VAL A 28 -9.02 5.84 -1.85
CA VAL A 28 -9.90 5.33 -2.91
C VAL A 28 -11.02 4.47 -2.33
N CYS A 29 -10.68 3.54 -1.43
CA CYS A 29 -11.65 2.68 -0.74
C CYS A 29 -12.64 3.43 0.16
N ARG A 30 -12.32 4.68 0.54
CA ARG A 30 -13.18 5.56 1.35
C ARG A 30 -14.11 6.45 0.52
N THR A 31 -13.98 6.45 -0.79
CA THR A 31 -14.89 7.22 -1.66
C THR A 31 -16.27 6.57 -1.72
N ASN A 32 -17.31 7.40 -1.86
CA ASN A 32 -18.68 6.90 -2.03
C ASN A 32 -18.80 5.99 -3.25
N ILE A 33 -18.10 6.29 -4.36
CA ILE A 33 -18.12 5.49 -5.59
C ILE A 33 -17.76 4.02 -5.31
N VAL A 34 -16.69 3.80 -4.54
CA VAL A 34 -16.20 2.46 -4.20
C VAL A 34 -17.09 1.79 -3.15
N GLN A 35 -17.51 2.54 -2.13
CA GLN A 35 -18.41 2.01 -1.09
C GLN A 35 -19.77 1.61 -1.65
N ASP A 36 -20.36 2.44 -2.51
CA ASP A 36 -21.63 2.16 -3.18
C ASP A 36 -21.51 0.97 -4.14
N ALA A 37 -20.34 0.76 -4.77
CA ALA A 37 -20.08 -0.41 -5.60
C ALA A 37 -20.10 -1.70 -4.77
N TRP A 38 -19.41 -1.72 -3.64
CA TRP A 38 -19.45 -2.86 -2.74
C TRP A 38 -20.83 -3.07 -2.09
N ALA A 39 -21.53 -1.98 -1.73
CA ALA A 39 -22.86 -2.05 -1.12
C ALA A 39 -23.92 -2.65 -2.06
N ARG A 40 -23.78 -2.44 -3.38
CA ARG A 40 -24.63 -3.08 -4.40
C ARG A 40 -24.12 -4.44 -4.88
N GLU A 41 -23.15 -5.03 -4.16
CA GLU A 41 -22.53 -6.32 -4.49
C GLU A 41 -21.83 -6.35 -5.87
N GLN A 42 -21.42 -5.20 -6.39
CA GLN A 42 -20.64 -5.16 -7.63
C GLN A 42 -19.21 -5.68 -7.35
N PRO A 43 -18.71 -6.64 -8.14
CA PRO A 43 -17.32 -7.10 -8.03
C PRO A 43 -16.35 -5.95 -8.32
N LEU A 44 -15.56 -5.56 -7.32
CA LEU A 44 -14.55 -4.50 -7.41
C LEU A 44 -13.41 -4.82 -6.46
N THR A 45 -12.17 -4.78 -6.96
CA THR A 45 -10.96 -4.92 -6.15
C THR A 45 -10.03 -3.73 -6.40
N VAL A 46 -9.48 -3.17 -5.33
CA VAL A 46 -8.47 -2.09 -5.40
C VAL A 46 -7.10 -2.68 -5.07
N HIS A 47 -6.11 -2.42 -5.91
CA HIS A 47 -4.73 -2.89 -5.76
C HIS A 47 -3.76 -1.73 -5.62
N GLY A 48 -2.77 -1.86 -4.73
CA GLY A 48 -1.65 -0.93 -4.60
C GLY A 48 -0.35 -1.51 -5.14
N TRP A 49 0.09 -1.03 -6.30
CA TRP A 49 1.33 -1.46 -6.93
C TRP A 49 2.30 -0.29 -7.11
N VAL A 50 3.59 -0.61 -7.11
CA VAL A 50 4.68 0.32 -7.47
C VAL A 50 5.43 -0.25 -8.66
N TYR A 51 5.82 0.60 -9.60
CA TYR A 51 6.60 0.21 -10.76
C TYR A 51 7.96 0.90 -10.72
N GLY A 52 9.03 0.10 -10.74
CA GLY A 52 10.41 0.59 -10.84
C GLY A 52 10.76 0.89 -12.29
N LEU A 53 11.04 2.15 -12.62
CA LEU A 53 11.45 2.54 -13.97
C LEU A 53 12.87 2.05 -14.28
N GLU A 54 13.71 1.93 -13.25
CA GLU A 54 15.11 1.53 -13.35
C GLU A 54 15.30 0.05 -13.69
N ASN A 55 14.38 -0.82 -13.27
CA ASN A 55 14.49 -2.27 -13.40
C ASN A 55 13.30 -2.91 -14.13
N GLY A 56 12.27 -2.12 -14.45
CA GLY A 56 11.05 -2.55 -15.13
C GLY A 56 10.17 -3.50 -14.32
N ARG A 57 10.37 -3.59 -12.99
CA ARG A 57 9.68 -4.55 -12.13
C ARG A 57 8.46 -3.92 -11.46
N LEU A 58 7.37 -4.67 -11.48
CA LEU A 58 6.18 -4.40 -10.68
C LEU A 58 6.38 -4.97 -9.28
N HIS A 59 6.13 -4.13 -8.27
CA HIS A 59 6.15 -4.48 -6.87
C HIS A 59 4.72 -4.44 -6.33
N ASP A 60 4.20 -5.61 -5.96
CA ASP A 60 2.98 -5.68 -5.18
C ASP A 60 3.27 -5.25 -3.73
N LEU A 61 2.42 -4.38 -3.19
CA LEU A 61 2.53 -3.89 -1.81
C LEU A 61 1.65 -4.67 -0.83
N ASP A 62 0.99 -5.74 -1.29
CA ASP A 62 0.00 -6.51 -0.54
C ASP A 62 -1.18 -5.63 -0.05
N ALA A 63 -1.39 -4.50 -0.71
CA ALA A 63 -2.47 -3.56 -0.46
C ALA A 63 -3.65 -3.89 -1.40
N VAL A 64 -4.36 -4.97 -1.09
CA VAL A 64 -5.49 -5.48 -1.89
C VAL A 64 -6.77 -5.47 -1.06
N VAL A 65 -7.79 -4.76 -1.55
CA VAL A 65 -9.08 -4.61 -0.87
C VAL A 65 -10.22 -4.97 -1.81
N ARG A 66 -10.99 -6.01 -1.45
CA ARG A 66 -12.13 -6.51 -2.24
C ARG A 66 -13.49 -6.09 -1.68
N CYS A 67 -13.52 -5.71 -0.41
CA CYS A 67 -14.71 -5.24 0.26
C CYS A 67 -14.33 -4.28 1.41
N HIS A 68 -15.33 -3.56 1.92
CA HIS A 68 -15.11 -2.58 2.98
C HIS A 68 -14.49 -3.18 4.25
N GLN A 69 -14.84 -4.43 4.59
CA GLN A 69 -14.39 -5.12 5.80
C GLN A 69 -12.88 -5.44 5.76
N GLU A 70 -12.31 -5.63 4.57
CA GLU A 70 -10.89 -5.93 4.38
C GLU A 70 -9.99 -4.69 4.48
N LEU A 71 -10.56 -3.48 4.40
CA LEU A 71 -9.79 -2.24 4.28
C LEU A 71 -8.76 -2.07 5.40
N HIS A 72 -9.17 -2.34 6.64
CA HIS A 72 -8.32 -2.14 7.81
C HIS A 72 -7.25 -3.24 7.96
N SER A 73 -7.57 -4.50 7.65
CA SER A 73 -6.60 -5.60 7.71
C SER A 73 -5.54 -5.46 6.62
N SER A 74 -5.97 -5.23 5.37
CA SER A 74 -5.04 -5.06 4.24
C SER A 74 -4.12 -3.85 4.44
N TYR A 75 -4.64 -2.73 4.93
CA TYR A 75 -3.80 -1.56 5.25
C TYR A 75 -2.74 -1.88 6.32
N LYS A 76 -3.10 -2.62 7.37
CA LYS A 76 -2.14 -3.02 8.42
C LYS A 76 -1.07 -3.98 7.90
N GLU A 77 -1.46 -4.97 7.10
CA GLU A 77 -0.54 -5.93 6.50
C GLU A 77 0.44 -5.23 5.56
N ALA A 78 -0.05 -4.35 4.68
CA ALA A 78 0.80 -3.59 3.77
C ALA A 78 1.82 -2.72 4.52
N LEU A 79 1.40 -2.02 5.58
CA LEU A 79 2.32 -1.25 6.44
C LEU A 79 3.33 -2.13 7.15
N HIS A 80 2.92 -3.30 7.64
CA HIS A 80 3.80 -4.26 8.29
C HIS A 80 4.88 -4.75 7.33
N ASN A 81 4.52 -5.07 6.08
CA ASN A 81 5.45 -5.54 5.06
C ASN A 81 6.46 -4.48 4.66
N VAL A 82 6.03 -3.21 4.51
CA VAL A 82 6.96 -2.08 4.33
C VAL A 82 7.94 -1.98 5.51
N ALA A 83 7.45 -2.13 6.74
CA ALA A 83 8.30 -2.07 7.93
C ALA A 83 9.33 -3.21 8.00
N LEU A 84 8.96 -4.42 7.59
CA LEU A 84 9.90 -5.54 7.47
C LEU A 84 10.99 -5.27 6.43
N ARG A 85 10.64 -4.69 5.27
CA ARG A 85 11.61 -4.32 4.23
C ARG A 85 12.59 -3.26 4.71
N VAL A 86 12.12 -2.26 5.46
CA VAL A 86 13.00 -1.24 6.07
C VAL A 86 14.03 -1.89 7.00
N ARG A 87 13.62 -2.86 7.82
CA ARG A 87 14.52 -3.55 8.77
C ARG A 87 15.50 -4.46 8.06
N ALA A 88 15.05 -5.21 7.05
CA ALA A 88 15.90 -6.15 6.31
C ALA A 88 17.04 -5.45 5.55
N ASN A 89 16.81 -4.23 5.06
CA ASN A 89 17.81 -3.47 4.30
C ASN A 89 18.61 -2.46 5.14
N ALA A 90 18.43 -2.46 6.47
CA ALA A 90 19.18 -1.64 7.41
C ALA A 90 20.39 -2.40 8.01
N GLN A 91 20.53 -3.70 7.71
CA GLN A 91 21.70 -4.54 7.97
C GLN A 91 22.59 -4.61 6.73
#